data_AF-A0A3C1GSL2-F1
#
_entry.id   AF-A0A3C1GSL2-F1
#
_cell.length_a   1.000
_cell.length_b   1.000
_cell.length_c   1.000
_cell.angle_alpha   90.00
_cell.angle_beta   90.00
_cell.angle_gamma   90.00
#
_symmetry.space_group_name_H-M   'P 1'
#
loop_
_entity.id
_entity.type
_entity.pdbx_description
1 polymer ?
#
loop_
_entity_poly.entity_id
_entity_poly.type
_entity_poly.pdbx_seq_one_letter_code
_entity_poly.pdbx_strand_id
1 'polypeptide(L)' 'QNSDGSFTVKAFSKQQSHRIKQLSQANCLIVLAKDSGNLLACEQVEVQPFPWS' A
#
# COMPACT_ATOMS: atom_id res chain seq x y z
N GLN A 1 -0.19 -12.45 -6.67
CA GLN A 1 -1.27 -13.25 -6.04
C GLN A 1 -0.64 -14.51 -5.51
N ASN A 2 -0.96 -14.89 -4.27
CA ASN A 2 -0.44 -16.08 -3.61
C ASN A 2 -1.25 -17.32 -4.01
N SER A 3 -0.78 -18.51 -3.64
CA SER A 3 -1.40 -19.80 -3.98
C SER A 3 -2.81 -19.99 -3.40
N ASP A 4 -3.14 -19.27 -2.33
CA ASP A 4 -4.46 -19.24 -1.69
C ASP A 4 -5.41 -18.19 -2.30
N GLY A 5 -4.98 -17.50 -3.36
CA GLY A 5 -5.74 -16.44 -4.01
C GLY A 5 -5.61 -15.07 -3.34
N SER A 6 -4.87 -14.96 -2.23
CA SER A 6 -4.66 -13.69 -1.52
C SER A 6 -3.68 -12.77 -2.27
N PHE A 7 -3.73 -11.48 -1.95
CA PHE A 7 -2.79 -10.48 -2.44
C PHE A 7 -1.96 -9.94 -1.28
N THR A 8 -0.70 -9.67 -1.56
CA THR A 8 0.21 -9.02 -0.60
C THR A 8 0.70 -7.72 -1.21
N VAL A 9 0.70 -6.67 -0.42
CA VAL A 9 1.19 -5.34 -0.81
C VAL A 9 2.54 -5.06 -0.16
N LYS A 10 3.36 -4.25 -0.84
CA LYS A 10 4.64 -3.80 -0.32
C LYS A 10 4.68 -2.28 -0.32
N ALA A 11 4.84 -1.69 0.86
CA ALA A 11 5.02 -0.25 1.00
C ALA A 11 6.43 0.17 0.52
N PHE A 12 6.53 1.40 0.02
CA PHE A 12 7.83 2.04 -0.16
C PHE A 12 8.41 2.43 1.19
N SER A 13 9.72 2.27 1.37
CA SER A 13 10.42 2.57 2.63
C SER A 13 10.37 4.04 3.06
N LYS A 14 9.95 4.95 2.18
CA LYS A 14 9.85 6.38 2.41
C LYS A 14 8.62 6.88 1.67
N GLN A 15 7.68 7.51 2.37
CA GLN A 15 6.36 7.90 1.85
C GLN A 15 6.08 9.41 1.97
N GLN A 16 7.14 10.22 2.09
CA GLN A 16 7.01 11.68 2.21
C GLN A 16 6.46 12.28 0.91
N SER A 17 5.56 13.27 1.04
CA SER A 17 4.85 13.89 -0.09
C SER A 17 5.76 14.52 -1.15
N HIS A 18 6.91 15.06 -0.75
CA HIS A 18 7.89 15.62 -1.67
C HIS A 18 8.60 14.56 -2.55
N ARG A 19 8.36 13.26 -2.30
CA ARG A 19 8.93 12.13 -3.04
C ARG A 19 7.90 11.46 -3.98
N ILE A 20 7.04 12.28 -4.56
CA ILE A 20 5.94 11.91 -5.48
C ILE A 20 6.36 10.97 -6.63
N LYS A 21 7.63 11.02 -7.08
CA LYS A 21 8.13 10.17 -8.18
C LYS A 21 7.96 8.67 -7.93
N GLN A 22 7.84 8.23 -6.69
CA GLN A 22 7.60 6.81 -6.38
C GLN A 22 6.18 6.35 -6.73
N LEU A 23 5.23 7.27 -6.86
CA LEU A 23 3.85 6.94 -7.28
C LEU A 23 3.81 6.37 -8.70
N SER A 24 4.78 6.68 -9.58
CA SER A 24 4.84 6.07 -10.92
C SER A 24 5.17 4.58 -10.90
N GLN A 25 5.73 4.06 -9.80
CA GLN A 25 6.01 2.64 -9.60
C GLN A 25 4.94 1.96 -8.73
N ALA A 26 3.98 2.73 -8.21
CA ALA A 26 2.87 2.23 -7.42
C ALA A 26 1.68 1.90 -8.32
N ASN A 27 0.84 0.98 -7.88
CA ASN A 27 -0.43 0.62 -8.54
C ASN A 27 -1.64 0.76 -7.60
N CYS A 28 -1.41 1.11 -6.33
CA CYS A 28 -2.44 1.25 -5.31
C CYS A 28 -1.94 2.14 -4.15
N LEU A 29 -2.89 2.58 -3.33
CA LEU A 29 -2.66 3.13 -2.00
C LEU A 29 -2.94 2.06 -0.94
N ILE A 30 -2.16 2.09 0.14
CA ILE A 30 -2.46 1.40 1.39
C ILE A 30 -3.14 2.43 2.28
N VAL A 31 -4.43 2.23 2.57
CA VAL A 31 -5.24 3.16 3.35
C VAL A 31 -5.20 2.73 4.81
N LEU A 32 -4.71 3.62 5.67
CA LEU A 32 -4.65 3.41 7.12
C LEU A 32 -5.72 4.26 7.80
N ALA A 33 -6.43 3.69 8.76
CA ALA A 33 -7.38 4.46 9.57
C ALA A 33 -6.65 5.56 10.35
N LYS A 34 -7.33 6.68 10.62
CA LYS A 34 -6.75 7.86 11.27
C LYS A 34 -6.03 7.54 12.58
N ASP A 35 -6.59 6.62 13.37
CA ASP A 35 -6.08 6.25 14.69
C ASP A 35 -5.14 5.02 14.64
N SER A 36 -4.67 4.62 13.44
CA SER A 36 -3.74 3.51 13.27
C SER A 36 -2.33 3.90 13.69
N GLY A 37 -1.67 3.02 14.43
CA GLY A 37 -0.24 3.13 14.75
C GLY A 37 0.65 2.47 13.69
N ASN A 38 1.81 1.99 14.12
CA ASN A 38 2.67 1.17 13.26
C ASN A 38 1.99 -0.16 12.98
N LEU A 39 2.08 -0.62 11.73
CA LEU A 39 1.64 -1.95 11.34
C LEU A 39 2.81 -2.94 11.33
N LEU A 40 2.51 -4.19 11.70
CA LEU A 40 3.42 -5.31 11.58
C LEU A 40 3.30 -5.97 10.19
N ALA A 41 4.34 -6.71 9.80
CA ALA A 41 4.27 -7.51 8.59
C ALA A 41 3.14 -8.54 8.71
N CYS A 42 2.46 -8.80 7.58
CA CYS A 42 1.32 -9.71 7.47
C CYS A 42 0.01 -9.25 8.14
N GLU A 43 -0.05 -8.04 8.69
CA GLU A 43 -1.34 -7.45 9.08
C GLU A 43 -2.20 -7.10 7.87
N GLN A 44 -3.51 -7.21 8.04
CA GLN A 44 -4.47 -6.86 6.99
C GLN A 44 -4.63 -5.35 6.89
N VAL A 45 -4.69 -4.86 5.66
CA VAL A 45 -4.81 -3.44 5.35
C VAL A 45 -5.84 -3.22 4.26
N GLU A 46 -6.46 -2.05 4.28
CA GLU A 46 -7.30 -1.61 3.19
C GLU A 46 -6.43 -1.14 2.01
N VAL A 47 -6.76 -1.60 0.81
CA VAL A 47 -6.03 -1.27 -0.41
C VAL A 47 -6.98 -0.57 -1.38
N GLN A 48 -6.56 0.59 -1.87
CA GLN A 48 -7.26 1.32 -2.91
C GLN A 48 -6.45 1.29 -4.21
N PRO A 49 -6.82 0.46 -5.20
CA PRO A 49 -6.17 0.45 -6.50
C PRO A 49 -6.26 1.81 -7.21
N PHE A 50 -5.27 2.14 -8.03
CA PHE A 50 -5.37 3.33 -8.87
C PHE A 50 -6.39 3.13 -9.99
N PRO A 51 -7.12 4.19 -10.38
CA PRO A 51 -8.18 4.10 -11.39
C PRO A 51 -7.66 4.01 -12.83
N TRP A 52 -6.36 3.76 -13.03
CA TRP A 52 -5.76 3.74 -14.35
C TRP A 52 -6.02 2.37 -15.00
N SER A 53 -6.96 2.36 -15.93
CA SER A 53 -7.28 1.24 -16.83
C SER A 53 -6.45 1.31 -18.10
#